data_AF-A0A933JIL5-F1
#
_entry.id   AF-A0A933JIL5-F1
#
_cell.length_a   1.000
_cell.length_b   1.000
_cell.length_c   1.000
_cell.angle_alpha   90.00
_cell.angle_beta   90.00
_cell.angle_gamma   90.00
#
_symmetry.space_group_name_H-M   'P 1'
#
loop_
_entity.id
_entity.type
_entity.pdbx_description
1 polymer ?
#
loop_
_entity_poly.entity_id
_entity_poly.type
_entity_poly.pdbx_seq_one_letter_code
_entity_poly.pdbx_strand_id
1 'polypeptide(L)'
;MTGLFSQAEARAKAARRRFSAFDEELFFELCAGPARELHRSVDSIQVLDGYLDLLVEGVGVGLVTRSSVQVGSGSSPVATEVPSGESVFVRVMLELVPRQLSRVDPQDRTKALVRLFNIVDGLSRESGWVSAWLMSAISKVDELGALESELAAELSSLDPPTTKSPPGRVSCLDARPVAPRFLPGELHFADAHVICVHDARMNVQLGLCVGLEPRLSNGPVQCLGHRKVSAPALELDPRPDGIAVGGRLIPLPLGSPRSVLASELGFVVVTSESSQRVWVVEGLE
;
A
#
# COMPACT_ATOMS: atom_id res chain seq x y z
N MET A 1 -29.67 -20.74 1.63
CA MET A 1 -28.79 -20.17 2.68
C MET A 1 -28.16 -21.24 3.58
N THR A 2 -28.82 -22.38 3.81
CA THR A 2 -28.34 -23.47 4.68
C THR A 2 -27.03 -24.13 4.26
N GLY A 3 -26.71 -24.19 2.96
CA GLY A 3 -25.48 -24.84 2.45
C GLY A 3 -24.18 -24.13 2.85
N LEU A 4 -24.09 -22.81 2.64
CA LEU A 4 -22.89 -22.01 2.93
C LEU A 4 -22.53 -22.02 4.42
N PHE A 5 -23.51 -21.84 5.30
CA PHE A 5 -23.28 -21.83 6.75
C PHE A 5 -22.84 -23.19 7.28
N SER A 6 -23.45 -24.29 6.80
CA SER A 6 -23.03 -25.64 7.20
C SER A 6 -21.58 -25.94 6.77
N GLN A 7 -21.18 -25.50 5.57
CA GLN A 7 -19.80 -25.60 5.12
C GLN A 7 -18.83 -24.75 5.96
N ALA A 8 -19.24 -23.53 6.33
CA ALA A 8 -18.46 -22.65 7.19
C ALA A 8 -18.24 -23.24 8.59
N GLU A 9 -19.28 -23.82 9.22
CA GLU A 9 -19.17 -24.45 10.54
C GLU A 9 -18.17 -25.61 10.56
N ALA A 10 -18.19 -26.47 9.54
CA ALA A 10 -17.26 -27.58 9.42
C ALA A 10 -15.80 -27.09 9.33
N ARG A 11 -15.57 -26.03 8.54
CA ARG A 11 -14.28 -25.38 8.37
C ARG A 11 -13.78 -24.69 9.64
N ALA A 12 -14.63 -23.91 10.30
CA ALA A 12 -14.29 -23.26 11.58
C ALA A 12 -13.90 -24.29 12.65
N LYS A 13 -14.61 -25.42 12.73
CA LYS A 13 -14.25 -26.54 13.62
C LYS A 13 -12.87 -27.13 13.31
N ALA A 14 -12.54 -27.31 12.03
CA ALA A 14 -11.22 -27.78 11.62
C ALA A 14 -10.13 -26.73 11.91
N ALA A 15 -10.41 -25.45 11.62
CA ALA A 15 -9.50 -24.33 11.80
C ALA A 15 -9.07 -24.15 13.27
N ARG A 16 -10.01 -24.24 14.23
CA ARG A 16 -9.70 -24.20 15.67
C ARG A 16 -8.71 -25.26 16.15
N ARG A 17 -8.60 -26.37 15.42
CA ARG A 17 -7.61 -27.43 15.73
C ARG A 17 -6.26 -27.14 15.08
N ARG A 18 -6.23 -26.37 14.00
CA ARG A 18 -5.04 -26.04 13.22
C ARG A 18 -4.35 -24.78 13.72
N PHE A 19 -5.11 -23.77 14.15
CA PHE A 19 -4.62 -22.45 14.52
C PHE A 19 -5.02 -22.10 15.95
N SER A 20 -4.04 -21.73 16.78
CA SER A 20 -4.26 -21.41 18.19
C SER A 20 -4.99 -20.10 18.43
N ALA A 21 -4.94 -19.17 17.47
CA ALA A 21 -5.51 -17.82 17.56
C ALA A 21 -6.62 -17.58 16.50
N PHE A 22 -7.29 -18.63 16.04
CA PHE A 22 -8.37 -18.50 15.06
C PHE A 22 -9.55 -17.70 15.62
N ASP A 23 -9.85 -16.55 15.00
CA ASP A 23 -11.04 -15.75 15.33
C ASP A 23 -12.27 -16.30 14.58
N GLU A 24 -12.99 -17.19 15.24
CA GLU A 24 -14.18 -17.87 14.67
C GLU A 24 -15.31 -16.88 14.35
N GLU A 25 -15.50 -15.85 15.18
CA GLU A 25 -16.53 -14.83 14.96
C GLU A 25 -16.22 -14.01 13.71
N LEU A 26 -14.97 -13.53 13.58
CA LEU A 26 -14.52 -12.84 12.36
C LEU A 26 -14.72 -13.70 11.11
N PHE A 27 -14.35 -14.99 11.16
CA PHE A 27 -14.57 -15.89 10.02
C PHE A 27 -16.05 -16.01 9.62
N PHE A 28 -16.97 -16.06 10.58
CA PHE A 28 -18.40 -16.10 10.27
C PHE A 28 -18.92 -14.76 9.72
N GLU A 29 -18.38 -13.61 10.16
CA GLU A 29 -18.68 -12.31 9.56
C GLU A 29 -18.24 -12.26 8.08
N LEU A 30 -17.04 -12.75 7.77
CA LEU A 30 -16.55 -12.86 6.40
C LEU A 30 -17.41 -13.79 5.54
N CYS A 31 -17.92 -14.87 6.13
CA CYS A 31 -18.89 -15.77 5.48
C CYS A 31 -20.21 -15.06 5.17
N ALA A 32 -20.68 -14.19 6.08
CA ALA A 32 -21.94 -13.46 5.93
C ALA A 32 -21.85 -12.29 4.93
N GLY A 33 -20.66 -11.70 4.75
CA GLY A 33 -20.37 -10.61 3.81
C GLY A 33 -19.67 -11.09 2.53
N PRO A 34 -18.34 -10.92 2.38
CA PRO A 34 -17.59 -11.26 1.17
C PRO A 34 -17.89 -12.63 0.55
N ALA A 35 -17.94 -13.71 1.35
CA ALA A 35 -18.20 -15.05 0.79
C ALA A 35 -19.63 -15.20 0.27
N ARG A 36 -20.60 -14.55 0.93
CA ARG A 36 -21.98 -14.53 0.47
C ARG A 36 -22.14 -13.72 -0.81
N GLU A 37 -21.42 -12.62 -0.94
CA GLU A 37 -21.36 -11.85 -2.19
C GLU A 37 -20.79 -12.69 -3.32
N LEU A 38 -19.65 -13.35 -3.10
CA LEU A 38 -19.05 -14.25 -4.08
C LEU A 38 -20.01 -15.40 -4.46
N HIS A 39 -20.63 -16.06 -3.48
CA HIS A 39 -21.59 -17.15 -3.72
C HIS A 39 -22.79 -16.72 -4.59
N ARG A 40 -23.19 -15.44 -4.54
CA ARG A 40 -24.25 -14.92 -5.42
C ARG A 40 -23.76 -14.64 -6.84
N SER A 41 -22.47 -14.43 -7.03
CA SER A 41 -21.88 -14.01 -8.31
C SER A 41 -21.24 -15.16 -9.09
N VAL A 42 -20.95 -16.30 -8.45
CA VAL A 42 -20.36 -17.48 -9.10
C VAL A 42 -21.22 -18.73 -8.96
N ASP A 43 -21.44 -19.43 -10.08
CA ASP A 43 -22.25 -20.67 -10.13
C ASP A 43 -21.46 -21.95 -9.80
N SER A 44 -20.26 -21.83 -9.20
CA SER A 44 -19.38 -22.96 -8.91
C SER A 44 -19.15 -23.12 -7.40
N ILE A 45 -19.68 -24.23 -6.85
CA ILE A 45 -19.44 -24.61 -5.46
C ILE A 45 -17.95 -24.81 -5.19
N GLN A 46 -17.19 -25.34 -6.15
CA GLN A 46 -15.75 -25.55 -6.01
C GLN A 46 -14.98 -24.23 -5.82
N VAL A 47 -15.38 -23.17 -6.54
CA VAL A 47 -14.76 -21.85 -6.39
C VAL A 47 -15.06 -21.27 -5.00
N LEU A 48 -16.31 -21.41 -4.54
CA LEU A 48 -16.72 -20.97 -3.21
C LEU A 48 -15.99 -21.74 -2.11
N ASP A 49 -15.90 -23.07 -2.23
CA ASP A 49 -15.18 -23.91 -1.29
C ASP A 49 -13.70 -23.51 -1.18
N GLY A 50 -13.04 -23.33 -2.33
CA GLY A 50 -11.67 -22.83 -2.37
C GLY A 50 -11.54 -21.46 -1.71
N TYR A 51 -12.46 -20.54 -1.97
CA TYR A 51 -12.45 -19.21 -1.35
C TYR A 51 -12.62 -19.27 0.17
N LEU A 52 -13.52 -20.12 0.69
CA LEU A 52 -13.68 -20.33 2.13
C LEU A 52 -12.42 -20.90 2.79
N ASP A 53 -11.73 -21.84 2.12
CA ASP A 53 -10.47 -22.39 2.60
C ASP A 53 -9.38 -21.31 2.69
N LEU A 54 -9.35 -20.36 1.74
CA LEU A 54 -8.43 -19.21 1.79
C LEU A 54 -8.79 -18.21 2.88
N LEU A 55 -10.08 -17.99 3.17
CA LEU A 55 -10.49 -17.15 4.31
C LEU A 55 -10.09 -17.78 5.64
N VAL A 56 -10.24 -19.10 5.78
CA VAL A 56 -9.77 -19.84 6.97
C VAL A 56 -8.26 -19.64 7.16
N GLU A 57 -7.48 -19.76 6.09
CA GLU A 57 -6.04 -19.52 6.14
C GLU A 57 -5.74 -18.08 6.54
N GLY A 58 -6.34 -17.10 5.86
CA GLY A 58 -6.12 -15.68 6.12
C GLY A 58 -6.41 -15.25 7.55
N VAL A 59 -7.51 -15.75 8.15
CA VAL A 59 -7.81 -15.52 9.57
C VAL A 59 -6.85 -16.30 10.46
N GLY A 60 -6.57 -17.57 10.14
CA GLY A 60 -5.74 -18.46 10.94
C GLY A 60 -4.29 -18.02 11.10
N VAL A 61 -3.72 -17.42 10.05
CA VAL A 61 -2.34 -16.87 10.07
C VAL A 61 -2.29 -15.38 10.40
N GLY A 62 -3.44 -14.73 10.64
CA GLY A 62 -3.53 -13.32 11.04
C GLY A 62 -3.34 -12.31 9.89
N LEU A 63 -3.49 -12.73 8.63
CA LEU A 63 -3.53 -11.82 7.48
C LEU A 63 -4.82 -10.98 7.45
N VAL A 64 -5.89 -11.49 8.06
CA VAL A 64 -7.16 -10.80 8.29
C VAL A 64 -7.41 -10.74 9.79
N THR A 65 -7.63 -9.54 10.31
CA THR A 65 -7.88 -9.30 11.74
C THR A 65 -9.09 -8.38 11.92
N ARG A 66 -9.61 -8.26 13.14
CA ARG A 66 -10.74 -7.33 13.38
C ARG A 66 -10.39 -5.87 13.12
N SER A 67 -9.13 -5.47 13.29
CA SER A 67 -8.70 -4.10 12.95
C SER A 67 -8.68 -3.86 11.44
N SER A 68 -8.60 -4.92 10.63
CA SER A 68 -8.64 -4.83 9.17
C SER A 68 -10.05 -4.99 8.60
N VAL A 69 -11.10 -5.08 9.40
CA VAL A 69 -12.48 -5.17 8.93
C VAL A 69 -13.34 -4.22 9.76
N GLN A 70 -13.87 -3.15 9.17
CA GLN A 70 -14.82 -2.30 9.86
C GLN A 70 -16.20 -2.96 9.83
N VAL A 71 -16.60 -3.52 10.97
CA VAL A 71 -17.98 -3.93 11.18
C VAL A 71 -18.80 -2.67 11.43
N GLY A 72 -19.57 -2.24 10.42
CA GLY A 72 -20.48 -1.11 10.57
C GLY A 72 -21.44 -1.35 11.74
N SER A 73 -21.41 -0.49 12.76
CA SER A 73 -22.26 -0.58 13.96
C SER A 73 -23.72 -0.14 13.70
N GLY A 74 -24.27 -0.47 12.53
CA GLY A 74 -25.65 -0.18 12.13
C GLY A 74 -26.38 -1.45 11.73
N SER A 75 -27.70 -1.48 11.87
CA SER A 75 -28.62 -2.62 11.72
C SER A 75 -28.65 -3.30 10.34
N SER A 76 -27.65 -3.08 9.49
CA SER A 76 -27.45 -3.74 8.20
C SER A 76 -26.19 -4.61 8.29
N PRO A 77 -26.29 -5.94 8.22
CA PRO A 77 -25.16 -6.86 8.39
C PRO A 77 -24.24 -6.92 7.15
N VAL A 78 -24.16 -5.84 6.39
CA VAL A 78 -23.29 -5.72 5.22
C VAL A 78 -22.04 -4.94 5.66
N ALA A 79 -21.04 -5.67 6.15
CA ALA A 79 -19.69 -5.16 6.31
C ALA A 79 -19.15 -4.81 4.92
N THR A 80 -19.13 -3.52 4.55
CA THR A 80 -18.63 -3.07 3.23
C THR A 80 -17.86 -1.76 3.29
N GLU A 81 -17.33 -1.39 4.46
CA GLU A 81 -16.31 -0.34 4.52
C GLU A 81 -15.02 -0.95 5.07
N VAL A 82 -14.07 -1.11 4.16
CA VAL A 82 -12.69 -1.52 4.37
C VAL A 82 -11.95 -0.28 4.92
N PRO A 83 -11.44 -0.27 6.17
CA PRO A 83 -10.72 0.90 6.70
C PRO A 83 -9.47 1.19 5.86
N SER A 84 -9.06 2.45 5.82
CA SER A 84 -7.82 2.92 5.15
C SER A 84 -6.50 2.39 5.74
N GLY A 85 -6.59 1.40 6.65
CA GLY A 85 -5.51 0.70 7.37
C GLY A 85 -5.08 -0.65 6.74
N GLU A 86 -5.66 -1.05 5.61
CA GLU A 86 -5.60 -2.45 5.17
C GLU A 86 -4.32 -2.89 4.43
N SER A 87 -4.03 -4.19 4.57
CA SER A 87 -3.03 -4.90 3.77
C SER A 87 -3.58 -5.20 2.37
N VAL A 88 -2.68 -5.40 1.42
CA VAL A 88 -3.04 -5.81 0.04
C VAL A 88 -3.91 -7.07 0.02
N PHE A 89 -3.68 -7.99 0.96
CA PHE A 89 -4.48 -9.21 1.11
C PHE A 89 -5.96 -8.89 1.30
N VAL A 90 -6.28 -8.00 2.25
CA VAL A 90 -7.68 -7.73 2.63
C VAL A 90 -8.41 -7.06 1.47
N ARG A 91 -7.80 -6.05 0.84
CA ARG A 91 -8.36 -5.38 -0.34
C ARG A 91 -8.63 -6.36 -1.49
N VAL A 92 -7.67 -7.24 -1.81
CA VAL A 92 -7.83 -8.16 -2.93
C VAL A 92 -8.85 -9.25 -2.59
N MET A 93 -8.67 -9.93 -1.45
CA MET A 93 -9.44 -11.12 -1.12
C MET A 93 -10.84 -10.77 -0.64
N LEU A 94 -11.04 -9.71 0.14
CA LEU A 94 -12.35 -9.40 0.71
C LEU A 94 -13.18 -8.44 -0.14
N GLU A 95 -12.55 -7.67 -1.04
CA GLU A 95 -13.27 -6.68 -1.86
C GLU A 95 -13.21 -6.98 -3.36
N LEU A 96 -12.01 -7.11 -3.95
CA LEU A 96 -11.90 -7.28 -5.40
C LEU A 96 -12.39 -8.66 -5.86
N VAL A 97 -11.99 -9.74 -5.18
CA VAL A 97 -12.38 -11.11 -5.54
C VAL A 97 -13.90 -11.31 -5.52
N PRO A 98 -14.64 -11.00 -4.44
CA PRO A 98 -16.10 -11.20 -4.41
C PRO A 98 -16.84 -10.42 -5.49
N ARG A 99 -16.39 -9.19 -5.79
CA ARG A 99 -17.03 -8.29 -6.76
C ARG A 99 -16.72 -8.64 -8.21
N GLN A 100 -15.51 -9.14 -8.48
CA GLN A 100 -15.00 -9.19 -9.85
C GLN A 100 -14.69 -10.60 -10.36
N LEU A 101 -14.58 -11.62 -9.50
CA LEU A 101 -14.24 -12.98 -9.96
C LEU A 101 -15.27 -13.55 -10.95
N SER A 102 -16.53 -13.12 -10.86
CA SER A 102 -17.58 -13.50 -11.81
C SER A 102 -17.32 -13.03 -13.25
N ARG A 103 -16.50 -11.99 -13.44
CA ARG A 103 -16.08 -11.47 -14.76
C ARG A 103 -14.96 -12.31 -15.39
N VAL A 104 -14.27 -13.15 -14.61
CA VAL A 104 -13.30 -14.11 -15.12
C VAL A 104 -14.05 -15.30 -15.73
N ASP A 105 -13.53 -15.81 -16.85
CA ASP A 105 -14.08 -16.98 -17.53
C ASP A 105 -14.30 -18.13 -16.54
N PRO A 106 -15.48 -18.78 -16.53
CA PRO A 106 -15.83 -19.77 -15.51
C PRO A 106 -14.81 -20.89 -15.32
N GLN A 107 -14.14 -21.31 -16.39
CA GLN A 107 -13.12 -22.36 -16.38
C GLN A 107 -11.81 -21.92 -15.70
N ASP A 108 -11.54 -20.61 -15.66
CA ASP A 108 -10.31 -20.04 -15.12
C ASP A 108 -10.46 -19.47 -13.70
N ARG A 109 -11.69 -19.36 -13.16
CA ARG A 109 -11.95 -18.73 -11.84
C ARG A 109 -11.14 -19.35 -10.70
N THR A 110 -11.06 -20.68 -10.62
CA THR A 110 -10.26 -21.36 -9.59
C THR A 110 -8.76 -21.05 -9.74
N LYS A 111 -8.27 -21.04 -10.97
CA LYS A 111 -6.87 -20.69 -11.27
C LYS A 111 -6.57 -19.24 -10.92
N ALA A 112 -7.47 -18.32 -11.25
CA ALA A 112 -7.36 -16.92 -10.90
C ALA A 112 -7.32 -16.74 -9.37
N LEU A 113 -8.18 -17.43 -8.63
CA LEU A 113 -8.21 -17.37 -7.16
C LEU A 113 -6.88 -17.84 -6.54
N VAL A 114 -6.34 -18.98 -6.98
CA VAL A 114 -5.04 -19.48 -6.52
C VAL A 114 -3.91 -18.50 -6.86
N ARG A 115 -3.91 -17.94 -8.08
CA ARG A 115 -2.91 -16.96 -8.50
C ARG A 115 -2.95 -15.71 -7.62
N LEU A 116 -4.14 -15.16 -7.40
CA LEU A 116 -4.33 -13.98 -6.56
C LEU A 116 -3.89 -14.23 -5.13
N PHE A 117 -4.25 -15.38 -4.55
CA PHE A 117 -3.79 -15.77 -3.23
C PHE A 117 -2.27 -15.82 -3.15
N ASN A 118 -1.60 -16.47 -4.10
CA ASN A 118 -0.14 -16.55 -4.13
C ASN A 118 0.52 -15.17 -4.24
N ILE A 119 -0.06 -14.25 -5.03
CA ILE A 119 0.43 -12.87 -5.13
C ILE A 119 0.33 -12.19 -3.76
N VAL A 120 -0.85 -12.21 -3.13
CA VAL A 120 -1.04 -11.49 -1.87
C VAL A 120 -0.35 -12.14 -0.68
N ASP A 121 -0.20 -13.47 -0.67
CA ASP A 121 0.61 -14.20 0.30
C ASP A 121 2.10 -13.85 0.13
N GLY A 122 2.58 -13.79 -1.11
CA GLY A 122 3.94 -13.33 -1.41
C GLY A 122 4.19 -11.92 -0.87
N LEU A 123 3.28 -10.99 -1.13
CA LEU A 123 3.35 -9.61 -0.64
C LEU A 123 3.29 -9.50 0.89
N SER A 124 2.68 -10.46 1.59
CA SER A 124 2.64 -10.45 3.06
C SER A 124 4.01 -10.67 3.71
N ARG A 125 4.98 -11.17 2.93
CA ARG A 125 6.36 -11.42 3.37
C ARG A 125 7.30 -10.25 3.09
N GLU A 126 6.83 -9.27 2.31
CA GLU A 126 7.56 -8.04 2.05
C GLU A 126 7.58 -7.13 3.28
N SER A 127 8.40 -6.08 3.23
CA SER A 127 8.38 -5.06 4.28
C SER A 127 7.01 -4.39 4.36
N GLY A 128 6.60 -3.98 5.58
CA GLY A 128 5.29 -3.34 5.78
C GLY A 128 5.08 -2.08 4.92
N TRP A 129 6.17 -1.37 4.58
CA TRP A 129 6.13 -0.20 3.72
C TRP A 129 5.72 -0.53 2.28
N VAL A 130 6.11 -1.70 1.75
CA VAL A 130 5.75 -2.15 0.40
C VAL A 130 4.25 -2.33 0.32
N SER A 131 3.64 -3.03 1.28
CA SER A 131 2.19 -3.19 1.31
C SER A 131 1.47 -1.84 1.36
N ALA A 132 1.92 -0.92 2.22
CA ALA A 132 1.32 0.42 2.31
C ALA A 132 1.46 1.23 1.01
N TRP A 133 2.59 1.09 0.31
CA TRP A 133 2.81 1.70 -1.00
C TRP A 133 1.86 1.13 -2.06
N LEU A 134 1.85 -0.20 -2.21
CA LEU A 134 1.06 -0.91 -3.22
C LEU A 134 -0.44 -0.68 -3.05
N MET A 135 -0.92 -0.49 -1.83
CA MET A 135 -2.32 -0.13 -1.58
C MET A 135 -2.74 1.14 -2.33
N SER A 136 -1.85 2.12 -2.48
CA SER A 136 -2.15 3.32 -3.28
C SER A 136 -2.28 3.03 -4.78
N ALA A 137 -1.55 2.03 -5.30
CA ALA A 137 -1.63 1.60 -6.69
C ALA A 137 -2.89 0.76 -6.95
N ILE A 138 -3.21 -0.18 -6.06
CA ILE A 138 -4.39 -1.04 -6.18
C ILE A 138 -5.69 -0.23 -6.13
N SER A 139 -5.69 0.94 -5.49
CA SER A 139 -6.85 1.84 -5.48
C SER A 139 -7.35 2.23 -6.88
N LYS A 140 -6.49 2.12 -7.91
CA LYS A 140 -6.79 2.41 -9.32
C LYS A 140 -7.09 1.18 -10.17
N VAL A 141 -6.97 -0.03 -9.59
CA VAL A 141 -7.17 -1.28 -10.33
C VAL A 141 -8.67 -1.61 -10.36
N ASP A 142 -9.30 -1.29 -11.48
CA ASP A 142 -10.72 -1.55 -11.72
C ASP A 142 -11.01 -3.00 -12.14
N GLU A 143 -9.98 -3.74 -12.57
CA GLU A 143 -10.11 -5.10 -13.11
C GLU A 143 -9.12 -6.09 -12.49
N LEU A 144 -9.65 -7.21 -11.99
CA LEU A 144 -8.89 -8.29 -11.38
C LEU A 144 -7.86 -8.92 -12.33
N GLY A 145 -8.12 -8.87 -13.64
CA GLY A 145 -7.21 -9.35 -14.68
C GLY A 145 -5.91 -8.55 -14.78
N ALA A 146 -5.97 -7.24 -14.53
CA ALA A 146 -4.84 -6.31 -14.62
C ALA A 146 -4.01 -6.26 -13.32
N LEU A 147 -4.56 -6.72 -12.20
CA LEU A 147 -3.94 -6.56 -10.87
C LEU A 147 -2.49 -7.08 -10.81
N GLU A 148 -2.22 -8.26 -11.39
CA GLU A 148 -0.88 -8.85 -11.38
C GLU A 148 0.14 -7.98 -12.13
N SER A 149 -0.19 -7.53 -13.34
CA SER A 149 0.70 -6.68 -14.13
C SER A 149 0.91 -5.30 -13.49
N GLU A 150 -0.14 -4.73 -12.89
CA GLU A 150 -0.07 -3.44 -12.21
C GLU A 150 0.80 -3.52 -10.94
N LEU A 151 0.61 -4.57 -10.13
CA LEU A 151 1.45 -4.82 -8.96
C LEU A 151 2.91 -5.07 -9.33
N ALA A 152 3.16 -5.85 -10.38
CA ALA A 152 4.52 -6.13 -10.85
C ALA A 152 5.21 -4.86 -11.39
N ALA A 153 4.48 -4.02 -12.14
CA ALA A 153 5.01 -2.75 -12.63
C ALA A 153 5.31 -1.79 -11.46
N GLU A 154 4.43 -1.74 -10.45
CA GLU A 154 4.64 -0.92 -9.27
C GLU A 154 5.83 -1.40 -8.42
N LEU A 155 5.99 -2.71 -8.23
CA LEU A 155 7.14 -3.29 -7.54
C LEU A 155 8.46 -3.03 -8.28
N SER A 156 8.49 -3.27 -9.60
CA SER A 156 9.71 -3.06 -10.41
C SER A 156 10.17 -1.60 -10.38
N SER A 157 9.24 -0.67 -10.20
CA SER A 157 9.53 0.76 -10.10
C SER A 157 9.88 1.22 -8.68
N LEU A 158 9.91 0.28 -7.71
CA LEU A 158 10.49 0.45 -6.38
C LEU A 158 11.90 -0.13 -6.29
N ASP A 159 12.47 -0.65 -7.37
CA ASP A 159 13.86 -1.11 -7.35
C ASP A 159 14.81 0.08 -7.14
N PRO A 160 15.86 -0.09 -6.32
CA PRO A 160 16.83 0.96 -6.08
C PRO A 160 17.53 1.34 -7.39
N PRO A 161 17.89 2.62 -7.59
CA PRO A 161 18.56 3.07 -8.79
C PRO A 161 19.92 2.37 -8.94
N THR A 162 20.12 1.66 -10.05
CA THR A 162 21.39 0.97 -10.35
C THR A 162 22.46 1.91 -10.92
N THR A 163 22.05 3.08 -11.41
CA THR A 163 22.92 4.06 -12.06
C THR A 163 22.93 5.34 -11.26
N LYS A 164 24.11 5.90 -11.06
CA LYS A 164 24.27 7.20 -10.38
C LYS A 164 23.66 8.32 -11.23
N SER A 165 22.86 9.17 -10.60
CA SER A 165 22.37 10.41 -11.20
C SER A 165 23.52 11.41 -11.42
N PRO A 166 23.46 12.25 -12.47
CA PRO A 166 24.45 13.30 -12.66
C PRO A 166 24.41 14.30 -11.49
N PRO A 167 25.57 14.87 -11.11
CA PRO A 167 25.68 15.67 -9.90
C PRO A 167 24.88 16.97 -9.98
N GLY A 168 24.09 17.23 -8.94
CA GLY A 168 23.26 18.43 -8.81
C GLY A 168 22.01 18.40 -9.69
N ARG A 169 21.59 17.23 -10.20
CA ARG A 169 20.29 17.09 -10.86
C ARG A 169 19.18 17.44 -9.89
N VAL A 170 18.24 18.27 -10.34
CA VAL A 170 17.07 18.67 -9.57
C VAL A 170 15.81 18.15 -10.26
N SER A 171 14.98 17.45 -9.50
CA SER A 171 13.64 17.03 -9.89
C SER A 171 12.62 17.72 -8.98
N CYS A 172 11.49 18.16 -9.55
CA CYS A 172 10.44 18.85 -8.82
C CYS A 172 9.12 18.10 -9.02
N LEU A 173 8.64 17.46 -7.97
CA LEU A 173 7.41 16.68 -7.98
C LEU A 173 6.25 17.51 -7.44
N ASP A 174 5.16 17.59 -8.21
CA ASP A 174 3.94 18.26 -7.80
C ASP A 174 3.00 17.25 -7.16
N ALA A 175 2.60 17.47 -5.90
CA ALA A 175 1.68 16.58 -5.20
C ALA A 175 0.22 16.74 -5.65
N ARG A 176 -0.14 17.85 -6.31
CA ARG A 176 -1.53 18.16 -6.67
C ARG A 176 -2.25 17.08 -7.51
N PRO A 177 -1.60 16.43 -8.50
CA PRO A 177 -2.24 15.37 -9.28
C PRO A 177 -2.60 14.13 -8.45
N VAL A 178 -1.86 13.89 -7.36
CA VAL A 178 -2.06 12.74 -6.48
C VAL A 178 -3.02 13.08 -5.34
N ALA A 179 -2.83 14.25 -4.72
CA ALA A 179 -3.62 14.73 -3.60
C ALA A 179 -3.75 16.27 -3.69
N PRO A 180 -4.86 16.80 -4.23
CA PRO A 180 -5.01 18.22 -4.58
C PRO A 180 -4.82 19.20 -3.42
N ARG A 181 -5.09 18.77 -2.19
CA ARG A 181 -4.96 19.58 -0.96
C ARG A 181 -3.70 19.23 -0.17
N PHE A 182 -2.82 18.39 -0.70
CA PHE A 182 -1.65 17.96 0.02
C PHE A 182 -0.60 19.07 0.12
N LEU A 183 -0.15 19.37 1.34
CA LEU A 183 0.94 20.31 1.58
C LEU A 183 2.12 19.55 2.20
N PRO A 184 3.19 19.27 1.45
CA PRO A 184 4.35 18.53 1.94
C PRO A 184 4.93 19.13 3.22
N GLY A 185 5.06 18.28 4.24
CA GLY A 185 5.48 18.60 5.59
C GLY A 185 6.77 17.89 5.98
N GLU A 186 6.69 17.16 7.08
CA GLU A 186 7.79 16.34 7.61
C GLU A 186 8.14 15.18 6.68
N LEU A 187 9.42 14.82 6.66
CA LEU A 187 10.00 13.75 5.85
C LEU A 187 10.65 12.71 6.77
N HIS A 188 10.50 11.43 6.44
CA HIS A 188 11.34 10.38 7.03
C HIS A 188 11.52 9.21 6.08
N PHE A 189 12.60 8.44 6.26
CA PHE A 189 12.84 7.24 5.48
C PHE A 189 11.97 6.08 5.96
N ALA A 190 11.34 5.41 5.02
CA ALA A 190 10.79 4.06 5.18
C ALA A 190 11.81 3.01 4.72
N ASP A 191 12.58 3.33 3.68
CA ASP A 191 13.71 2.57 3.18
C ASP A 191 14.83 3.53 2.67
N ALA A 192 15.94 3.00 2.16
CA ALA A 192 17.10 3.76 1.70
C ALA A 192 16.76 4.76 0.58
N HIS A 193 15.79 4.42 -0.28
CA HIS A 193 15.29 5.22 -1.41
C HIS A 193 13.79 5.48 -1.35
N VAL A 194 13.14 5.17 -0.22
CA VAL A 194 11.70 5.38 -0.03
C VAL A 194 11.48 6.31 1.16
N ILE A 195 10.80 7.43 0.90
CA ILE A 195 10.51 8.47 1.87
C ILE A 195 9.01 8.54 2.07
N CYS A 196 8.60 8.63 3.33
CA CYS A 196 7.25 9.02 3.70
C CYS A 196 7.20 10.55 3.84
N VAL A 197 6.35 11.19 3.05
CA VAL A 197 6.08 12.62 3.09
C VAL A 197 4.76 12.83 3.83
N HIS A 198 4.79 13.52 4.97
CA HIS A 198 3.57 13.84 5.71
C HIS A 198 2.93 15.11 5.18
N ASP A 199 1.60 15.18 5.22
CA ASP A 199 0.91 16.45 5.06
C ASP A 199 1.14 17.32 6.30
N ALA A 200 1.43 18.61 6.08
CA ALA A 200 1.69 19.59 7.12
C ALA A 200 0.45 19.96 7.98
N ARG A 201 -0.75 19.60 7.54
CA ARG A 201 -2.04 20.10 8.05
C ARG A 201 -3.02 18.98 8.37
N MET A 202 -2.87 17.83 7.73
CA MET A 202 -3.78 16.70 7.78
C MET A 202 -3.01 15.43 8.17
N ASN A 203 -3.70 14.43 8.73
CA ASN A 203 -3.12 13.11 8.93
C ASN A 203 -3.20 12.29 7.63
N VAL A 204 -2.48 12.73 6.62
CA VAL A 204 -2.38 12.11 5.28
C VAL A 204 -0.91 12.03 4.91
N GLN A 205 -0.50 10.95 4.29
CA GLN A 205 0.88 10.76 3.83
C GLN A 205 0.91 10.45 2.33
N LEU A 206 2.04 10.78 1.70
CA LEU A 206 2.41 10.31 0.36
C LEU A 206 3.72 9.53 0.47
N GLY A 207 3.85 8.51 -0.37
CA GLY A 207 5.14 7.87 -0.61
C GLY A 207 5.93 8.66 -1.65
N LEU A 208 7.24 8.73 -1.47
CA LEU A 208 8.19 9.23 -2.46
C LEU A 208 9.27 8.17 -2.67
N CYS A 209 9.36 7.64 -3.88
CA CYS A 209 10.45 6.79 -4.30
C CYS A 209 11.44 7.68 -5.05
N VAL A 210 12.68 7.73 -4.59
CA VAL A 210 13.74 8.53 -5.19
C VAL A 210 14.68 7.67 -6.02
N GLY A 211 15.32 8.29 -7.00
CA GLY A 211 16.20 7.64 -7.98
C GLY A 211 16.18 8.44 -9.27
N LEU A 212 16.67 7.84 -10.36
CA LEU A 212 16.77 8.50 -11.67
C LEU A 212 15.47 9.16 -12.13
N GLU A 213 14.32 8.61 -11.75
CA GLU A 213 13.01 9.20 -12.02
C GLU A 213 12.22 9.20 -10.71
N PRO A 214 12.39 10.24 -9.87
CA PRO A 214 11.72 10.25 -8.59
C PRO A 214 10.21 10.39 -8.81
N ARG A 215 9.41 9.70 -8.00
CA ARG A 215 7.96 9.63 -8.18
C ARG A 215 7.23 9.57 -6.86
N LEU A 216 6.04 10.15 -6.85
CA LEU A 216 5.11 10.05 -5.74
C LEU A 216 4.29 8.76 -5.87
N SER A 217 3.78 8.27 -4.74
CA SER A 217 2.78 7.21 -4.70
C SER A 217 1.54 7.59 -5.52
N ASN A 218 0.78 6.58 -5.93
CA ASN A 218 -0.37 6.76 -6.80
C ASN A 218 -1.57 7.45 -6.14
N GLY A 219 -1.53 7.59 -4.82
CA GLY A 219 -2.52 8.23 -3.97
C GLY A 219 -1.98 8.41 -2.56
N PRO A 220 -2.81 8.90 -1.62
CA PRO A 220 -2.55 8.81 -0.19
C PRO A 220 -2.14 7.40 0.23
N VAL A 221 -1.14 7.32 1.11
CA VAL A 221 -0.70 6.08 1.74
C VAL A 221 -0.85 6.19 3.26
N GLN A 222 -0.85 5.05 3.95
CA GLN A 222 -0.53 5.04 5.37
C GLN A 222 0.94 5.42 5.60
N CYS A 223 1.28 5.73 6.85
CA CYS A 223 2.67 5.89 7.25
C CYS A 223 3.48 4.65 6.82
N LEU A 224 4.52 4.86 6.03
CA LEU A 224 5.36 3.80 5.48
C LEU A 224 6.35 3.21 6.52
N GLY A 225 6.22 3.58 7.79
CA GLY A 225 7.15 3.19 8.85
C GLY A 225 8.41 4.03 8.88
N HIS A 226 9.16 3.91 9.98
CA HIS A 226 10.34 4.75 10.23
C HIS A 226 11.62 3.91 10.31
N ARG A 227 12.49 4.08 9.32
CA ARG A 227 13.85 3.56 9.31
C ARG A 227 14.80 4.65 9.80
N LYS A 228 15.57 4.34 10.84
CA LYS A 228 16.72 5.17 11.21
C LYS A 228 17.80 5.00 10.15
N VAL A 229 18.06 6.06 9.41
CA VAL A 229 19.17 6.13 8.45
C VAL A 229 20.25 7.01 9.06
N SER A 230 21.51 6.59 8.94
CA SER A 230 22.63 7.44 9.34
C SER A 230 22.66 8.63 8.39
N ALA A 231 22.48 9.84 8.92
CA ALA A 231 22.59 11.04 8.12
C ALA A 231 23.99 11.08 7.48
N PRO A 232 24.11 11.35 6.18
CA PRO A 232 25.42 11.56 5.57
C PRO A 232 26.11 12.74 6.27
N ALA A 233 27.45 12.74 6.29
CA ALA A 233 28.25 13.84 6.84
C ALA A 233 28.22 15.11 5.94
N LEU A 234 27.09 15.34 5.26
CA LEU A 234 26.84 16.50 4.42
C LEU A 234 26.19 17.60 5.27
N GLU A 235 26.82 18.76 5.32
CA GLU A 235 26.18 19.96 5.87
C GLU A 235 25.11 20.44 4.89
N LEU A 236 23.86 20.46 5.38
CA LEU A 236 22.69 20.91 4.64
C LEU A 236 22.17 22.19 5.28
N ASP A 237 22.11 23.25 4.49
CA ASP A 237 21.58 24.55 4.91
C ASP A 237 20.49 24.99 3.93
N PRO A 238 19.20 24.68 4.21
CA PRO A 238 18.09 25.08 3.37
C PRO A 238 17.82 26.59 3.49
N ARG A 239 17.71 27.26 2.35
CA ARG A 239 17.55 28.72 2.22
C ARG A 239 16.32 29.07 1.37
N PRO A 240 15.83 30.32 1.44
CA PRO A 240 14.70 30.74 0.60
C PRO A 240 14.88 30.52 -0.91
N ASP A 241 16.10 30.63 -1.41
CA ASP A 241 16.47 30.57 -2.82
C ASP A 241 17.15 29.25 -3.23
N GLY A 242 17.30 28.30 -2.32
CA GLY A 242 18.00 27.05 -2.61
C GLY A 242 18.33 26.20 -1.41
N ILE A 243 19.17 25.20 -1.62
CA ILE A 243 19.80 24.44 -0.55
C ILE A 243 21.31 24.48 -0.73
N ALA A 244 22.03 24.88 0.32
CA ALA A 244 23.47 24.78 0.33
C ALA A 244 23.87 23.38 0.80
N VAL A 245 24.67 22.69 -0.02
CA VAL A 245 25.21 21.36 0.25
C VAL A 245 26.73 21.45 0.16
N GLY A 246 27.43 21.23 1.28
CA GLY A 246 28.90 21.33 1.30
C GLY A 246 29.42 22.70 0.83
N GLY A 247 28.69 23.78 1.15
CA GLY A 247 29.00 25.15 0.72
C GLY A 247 28.58 25.53 -0.70
N ARG A 248 28.10 24.59 -1.53
CA ARG A 248 27.56 24.87 -2.86
C ARG A 248 26.06 25.10 -2.79
N LEU A 249 25.60 26.26 -3.25
CA LEU A 249 24.17 26.56 -3.36
C LEU A 249 23.57 25.90 -4.61
N ILE A 250 22.51 25.12 -4.41
CA ILE A 250 21.69 24.53 -5.46
C ILE A 250 20.37 25.32 -5.51
N PRO A 251 20.08 26.04 -6.61
CA PRO A 251 18.94 26.95 -6.66
C PRO A 251 17.61 26.21 -6.66
N LEU A 252 16.73 26.56 -5.74
CA LEU A 252 15.38 25.99 -5.57
C LEU A 252 14.42 27.09 -5.12
N PRO A 253 13.22 27.22 -5.72
CA PRO A 253 12.26 28.27 -5.34
C PRO A 253 11.50 27.88 -4.06
N LEU A 254 12.20 27.81 -2.92
CA LEU A 254 11.63 27.30 -1.66
C LEU A 254 10.83 28.36 -0.91
N GLY A 255 11.24 29.63 -0.95
CA GLY A 255 10.65 30.70 -0.13
C GLY A 255 10.89 30.49 1.35
N SER A 256 10.07 29.68 2.00
CA SER A 256 10.28 29.23 3.39
C SER A 256 10.48 27.72 3.40
N PRO A 257 11.73 27.23 3.47
CA PRO A 257 12.00 25.80 3.59
C PRO A 257 11.36 25.23 4.86
N ARG A 258 10.84 24.01 4.78
CA ARG A 258 10.14 23.36 5.89
C ARG A 258 10.91 22.15 6.43
N SER A 259 11.20 21.20 5.56
CA SER A 259 11.91 19.97 5.93
C SER A 259 12.98 19.66 4.90
N VAL A 260 14.08 19.10 5.37
CA VAL A 260 15.19 18.62 4.58
C VAL A 260 15.55 17.22 5.06
N LEU A 261 15.75 16.30 4.11
CA LEU A 261 16.14 14.93 4.39
C LEU A 261 17.21 14.49 3.41
N ALA A 262 18.29 13.89 3.87
CA ALA A 262 19.36 13.37 3.02
C ALA A 262 19.56 11.87 3.22
N SER A 263 19.82 11.17 2.12
CA SER A 263 20.11 9.74 2.14
C SER A 263 21.58 9.46 1.96
N GLU A 264 21.98 8.30 2.45
CA GLU A 264 23.27 7.65 2.17
C GLU A 264 23.50 7.39 0.66
N LEU A 265 22.44 7.38 -0.15
CA LEU A 265 22.53 7.22 -1.60
C LEU A 265 22.82 8.54 -2.36
N GLY A 266 23.13 9.62 -1.65
CA GLY A 266 23.58 10.88 -2.27
C GLY A 266 22.46 11.73 -2.86
N PHE A 267 21.25 11.64 -2.29
CA PHE A 267 20.14 12.52 -2.63
C PHE A 267 19.65 13.31 -1.41
N VAL A 268 19.13 14.51 -1.68
CA VAL A 268 18.54 15.42 -0.70
C VAL A 268 17.12 15.76 -1.15
N VAL A 269 16.17 15.62 -0.24
CA VAL A 269 14.76 15.96 -0.45
C VAL A 269 14.40 17.15 0.40
N VAL A 270 13.73 18.12 -0.21
CA VAL A 270 13.35 19.39 0.43
C VAL A 270 11.87 19.68 0.22
N THR A 271 11.22 20.20 1.25
CA THR A 271 9.84 20.74 1.21
C THR A 271 9.80 22.21 1.60
N SER A 272 8.70 22.89 1.30
CA SER A 272 8.47 24.31 1.59
C SER A 272 7.10 24.52 2.24
N GLU A 273 6.99 25.52 3.10
CA GLU A 273 5.75 25.83 3.83
C GLU A 273 4.58 26.28 2.95
N SER A 274 4.87 26.82 1.77
CA SER A 274 3.88 27.47 0.90
C SER A 274 3.69 26.76 -0.45
N SER A 275 4.33 25.60 -0.63
CA SER A 275 4.37 24.90 -1.92
C SER A 275 3.88 23.47 -1.77
N GLN A 276 3.06 23.01 -2.74
CA GLN A 276 2.66 21.61 -2.86
C GLN A 276 3.70 20.75 -3.62
N ARG A 277 4.92 21.25 -3.74
CA ARG A 277 6.01 20.58 -4.45
C ARG A 277 7.01 19.98 -3.49
N VAL A 278 7.61 18.88 -3.91
CA VAL A 278 8.75 18.24 -3.28
C VAL A 278 9.92 18.32 -4.25
N TRP A 279 11.07 18.82 -3.79
CA TRP A 279 12.27 18.90 -4.59
C TRP A 279 13.21 17.75 -4.19
N VAL A 280 13.75 17.07 -5.20
CA VAL A 280 14.75 16.01 -5.04
C VAL A 280 16.01 16.47 -5.75
N VAL A 281 17.10 16.57 -5.01
CA VAL A 281 18.43 16.90 -5.51
C VAL A 281 19.27 15.63 -5.47
N GLU A 282 19.95 15.29 -6.56
CA GLU A 282 20.67 14.03 -6.71
C GLU A 282 22.15 14.22 -7.04
N GLY A 283 22.94 13.16 -6.84
CA GLY A 283 24.35 13.12 -7.21
C GLY A 283 25.22 14.02 -6.33
N LEU A 284 24.95 14.01 -5.02
CA LEU A 284 25.74 14.72 -4.02
C LEU A 284 26.78 13.72 -3.46
N GLU A 285 28.04 13.96 -3.79
CA GLU A 285 29.21 13.23 -3.27
C GLU A 285 30.06 14.16 -2.40
#